data_AF-A0A3S4XVA0-F1
#
_entry.id   AF-A0A3S4XVA0-F1
#
_cell.length_a   1.000
_cell.length_b   1.000
_cell.length_c   1.000
_cell.angle_alpha   90.00
_cell.angle_beta   90.00
_cell.angle_gamma   90.00
#
_symmetry.space_group_name_H-M   'P 1'
#
loop_
_entity.id
_entity.type
_entity.pdbx_description
1 polymer ?
#
loop_
_entity_poly.entity_id
_entity_poly.type
_entity_poly.pdbx_seq_one_letter_code
_entity_poly.pdbx_strand_id
1 'polypeptide(L)' 'MLKLGRGEWKSKLERFVTIYPQIEVEEGKRIDYVDLRYTSGAAVGMTDE' A
#
# COMPACT_ATOMS: atom_id res chain seq x y z
N MET A 1 1.43 -5.59 -5.43
CA MET A 1 0.07 -5.38 -6.01
C MET A 1 -0.71 -4.32 -5.22
N LEU A 2 -1.43 -3.39 -5.88
CA LEU A 2 -2.28 -2.40 -5.20
C LEU A 2 -3.74 -2.86 -5.15
N LYS A 3 -4.34 -2.95 -3.95
CA LYS A 3 -5.76 -3.28 -3.76
C LYS A 3 -6.56 -2.00 -3.54
N LEU A 4 -7.17 -1.48 -4.61
CA LEU A 4 -7.94 -0.24 -4.56
C LEU A 4 -9.40 -0.47 -4.19
N GLY A 5 -9.97 -1.62 -4.51
CA GLY A 5 -11.41 -1.88 -4.33
C GLY A 5 -12.29 -0.97 -5.18
N ARG A 6 -13.52 -0.72 -4.71
CA ARG A 6 -14.54 0.07 -5.44
C ARG A 6 -14.50 1.56 -5.08
N GLY A 7 -15.12 2.40 -5.91
CA GLY A 7 -15.22 3.86 -5.71
C GLY A 7 -14.03 4.62 -6.29
N GLU A 8 -13.91 5.90 -5.92
CA GLU A 8 -12.87 6.80 -6.44
C GLU A 8 -11.46 6.26 -6.17
N TRP A 9 -10.72 5.99 -7.25
CA TRP A 9 -9.38 5.41 -7.20
C TRP A 9 -8.29 6.46 -7.13
N LYS A 10 -8.55 7.68 -7.61
CA LYS A 10 -7.55 8.76 -7.66
C LYS A 10 -7.05 9.15 -6.26
N SER A 11 -7.96 9.37 -5.32
CA SER A 11 -7.61 9.70 -3.93
C SER A 11 -6.84 8.57 -3.22
N LYS A 12 -7.07 7.31 -3.61
CA LYS A 12 -6.33 6.15 -3.09
C LYS A 12 -4.91 6.11 -3.62
N LEU A 13 -4.70 6.45 -4.89
CA LEU A 13 -3.36 6.56 -5.46
C LEU A 13 -2.58 7.76 -4.91
N GLU A 14 -3.23 8.90 -4.71
CA GLU A 14 -2.61 10.05 -4.06
C GLU A 14 -2.08 9.66 -2.67
N ARG A 15 -2.91 8.95 -1.88
CA ARG A 15 -2.48 8.40 -0.60
C ARG A 15 -1.30 7.43 -0.75
N PHE A 16 -1.35 6.52 -1.71
CA PHE A 16 -0.26 5.58 -1.96
C PHE A 16 1.06 6.31 -2.22
N VAL A 17 1.07 7.31 -3.09
CA VAL A 17 2.26 8.12 -3.40
C VAL A 17 2.79 8.82 -2.14
N THR A 18 1.91 9.30 -1.27
CA THR A 18 2.33 9.93 0.00
C THR A 18 2.98 8.94 0.97
N ILE A 19 2.43 7.73 1.11
CA ILE A 19 2.89 6.77 2.12
C ILE A 19 4.03 5.87 1.64
N TYR A 20 4.13 5.59 0.35
CA TYR A 20 5.05 4.58 -0.18
C TYR A 20 6.52 4.85 0.22
N PRO A 21 7.05 6.09 0.15
CA PRO A 21 8.41 6.38 0.59
C PRO A 21 8.64 6.22 2.10
N GLN A 22 7.57 6.11 2.89
CA GLN A 22 7.61 6.00 4.35
C GLN A 22 7.47 4.55 4.83
N ILE A 23 7.23 3.60 3.92
CA ILE A 23 7.11 2.19 4.28
C ILE A 23 8.51 1.64 4.55
N GLU A 24 8.79 1.34 5.81
CA GLU A 24 9.98 0.58 6.19
C GLU A 24 9.80 -0.89 5.76
N VAL A 25 10.80 -1.42 5.06
CA VAL A 25 10.85 -2.82 4.64
C VAL A 25 12.05 -3.45 5.33
N GLU A 26 11.80 -4.51 6.10
CA GLU A 26 12.86 -5.26 6.77
C GLU A 26 13.79 -5.93 5.75
N GLU A 27 15.05 -6.12 6.14
CA GLU A 27 16.03 -6.80 5.31
C GLU A 27 15.57 -8.23 4.96
N GLY A 28 15.72 -8.63 3.69
CA GLY A 28 15.27 -9.93 3.19
C GLY A 28 13.75 -10.03 2.95
N LYS A 29 13.00 -8.94 3.11
CA LYS A 29 11.59 -8.86 2.73
C LYS A 29 11.36 -7.91 1.57
N ARG A 30 10.21 -8.06 0.92
CA ARG A 30 9.68 -7.14 -0.10
C ARG A 30 8.19 -6.91 0.09
N ILE A 31 7.70 -5.79 -0.41
CA ILE A 31 6.27 -5.48 -0.41
C ILE A 31 5.55 -6.41 -1.41
N ASP A 32 4.63 -7.23 -0.91
CA ASP A 32 3.76 -8.07 -1.73
C ASP A 32 2.51 -7.30 -2.18
N TYR A 33 1.82 -6.65 -1.24
CA TYR A 33 0.66 -5.82 -1.55
C TYR A 33 0.51 -4.60 -0.66
N VAL A 34 -0.19 -3.59 -1.19
CA VAL A 34 -0.71 -2.45 -0.41
C VAL A 34 -2.21 -2.37 -0.61
N ASP A 35 -2.94 -2.36 0.50
CA ASP A 35 -4.40 -2.35 0.54
C ASP A 35 -4.93 -0.97 0.96
N LEU A 36 -5.62 -0.32 0.02
CA LEU A 36 -6.13 1.06 0.11
C LEU A 36 -7.66 1.08 0.10
N ARG A 37 -8.31 -0.05 0.39
CA ARG A 37 -9.77 -0.16 0.44
C ARG A 37 -10.39 0.58 1.62
N TYR A 38 -9.58 0.92 2.62
CA TYR A 38 -10.00 1.63 3.82
C TYR A 38 -10.17 3.14 3.57
N THR A 39 -11.13 3.73 4.26
CA THR A 39 -11.42 5.17 4.20
C THR A 39 -10.22 6.01 4.59
N SER A 40 -9.40 5.53 5.53
CA SER A 40 -8.12 6.13 5.93
C SER A 40 -7.03 5.06 6.05
N GLY A 41 -5.77 5.48 5.92
CA GLY A 41 -4.61 4.59 6.02
C GLY A 41 -4.46 3.60 4.87
N ALA A 42 -3.59 2.61 5.10
CA ALA A 42 -3.34 1.47 4.22
C ALA A 42 -2.81 0.27 5.04
N ALA A 43 -3.04 -0.95 4.56
CA ALA A 43 -2.38 -2.14 5.09
C ALA A 43 -1.32 -2.62 4.10
N VAL A 44 -0.12 -2.96 4.60
CA VAL A 44 0.99 -3.44 3.78
C VAL A 44 1.26 -4.90 4.12
N GLY A 45 1.25 -5.76 3.10
CA GLY A 45 1.69 -7.14 3.21
C GLY A 45 3.12 -7.26 2.69
N MET A 46 3.95 -8.00 3.42
CA MET A 46 5.32 -8.32 3.03
C MET A 46 5.46 -9.83 2.80
N THR A 47 6.41 -10.18 1.93
CA THR A 47 6.86 -11.55 1.72
C THR A 47 8.38 -11.57 1.81
N ASP A 48 8.95 -12.72 2.15
CA ASP A 48 10.39 -12.94 1.99
C ASP A 48 10.79 -12.78 0.52
N GLU A 49 12.00 -12.28 0.27
CA GLU A 49 12.56 -12.06 -1.08
C GLU A 49 12.76 -13.36 -1.87
#